data_AF-A0A7Y0TJ80-F1
#
_entry.id   AF-A0A7Y0TJ80-F1
#
_cell.length_a   1.000
_cell.length_b   1.000
_cell.length_c   1.000
_cell.angle_alpha   90.00
_cell.angle_beta   90.00
_cell.angle_gamma   90.00
#
_symmetry.space_group_name_H-M   'P 1'
#
loop_
_entity.id
_entity.type
_entity.pdbx_description
1 polymer ?
#
loop_
_entity_poly.entity_id
_entity_poly.type
_entity_poly.pdbx_seq_one_letter_code
_entity_poly.pdbx_strand_id
1 'polypeptide(L)'
;MKKLKFRQMTLRDTFRKSFFSLLFGLVLLGCSEKKSFTLDNDDIRFAGFYSDYLLLSGAMGEKEGAAPEPVDTAELNGLLVRHGFSRESLTRKSAAYKENPELWRAVLLQVRENIRKKSAVVP
;
A
#
# COMPACT_ATOMS: atom_id res chain seq x y z
N MET A 1 -46.20 52.78 22.31
CA MET A 1 -45.47 51.59 22.80
C MET A 1 -45.76 50.39 21.90
N LYS A 2 -44.80 49.92 21.10
CA LYS A 2 -44.87 48.63 20.38
C LYS A 2 -43.52 47.92 20.57
N LYS A 3 -43.54 46.76 21.25
CA LYS A 3 -42.36 45.94 21.55
C LYS A 3 -41.82 45.31 20.26
N LEU A 4 -40.54 45.52 19.96
CA LEU A 4 -39.82 44.81 18.89
C LEU A 4 -39.60 43.34 19.29
N LYS A 5 -40.06 42.42 18.45
CA LYS A 5 -39.78 40.99 18.54
C LYS A 5 -38.51 40.71 17.74
N PHE A 6 -37.38 40.60 18.42
CA PHE A 6 -36.07 40.35 17.79
C PHE A 6 -36.02 38.91 17.25
N ARG A 7 -35.83 38.80 15.93
CA ARG A 7 -35.87 37.57 15.14
C ARG A 7 -34.54 36.82 15.28
N GLN A 8 -34.42 35.98 16.31
CA GLN A 8 -33.31 35.04 16.51
C GLN A 8 -33.43 33.85 15.54
N MET A 9 -33.04 34.04 14.28
CA MET A 9 -32.86 32.91 13.35
C MET A 9 -32.01 33.41 12.18
N THR A 10 -30.77 32.94 12.05
CA THR A 10 -29.95 32.86 10.79
C THR A 10 -28.43 32.71 11.00
N LEU A 11 -27.88 32.59 12.22
CA LEU A 11 -26.41 32.47 12.36
C LEU A 11 -25.86 31.03 12.27
N ARG A 12 -26.69 30.01 12.54
CA ARG A 12 -26.24 28.60 12.63
C ARG A 12 -26.10 27.90 11.27
N ASP A 13 -26.87 28.31 10.27
CA ASP A 13 -26.97 27.57 9.00
C ASP A 13 -25.85 27.91 8.01
N THR A 14 -25.21 29.08 8.15
CA THR A 14 -24.10 29.52 7.31
C THR A 14 -22.79 28.82 7.69
N PHE A 15 -22.54 28.60 8.98
CA PHE A 15 -21.35 27.91 9.47
C PHE A 15 -21.31 26.43 9.04
N ARG A 16 -22.47 25.76 9.03
CA ARG A 16 -22.59 24.34 8.67
C ARG A 16 -22.32 24.09 7.18
N LYS A 17 -22.73 25.02 6.31
CA LYS A 17 -22.50 24.92 4.86
C LYS A 17 -21.04 25.17 4.48
N SER A 18 -20.36 26.07 5.21
CA SER A 18 -18.94 26.38 4.96
C SER A 18 -18.01 25.21 5.29
N PHE A 19 -18.31 24.47 6.36
CA PHE A 19 -17.49 23.33 6.80
C PHE A 19 -17.58 22.13 5.83
N PHE A 20 -18.77 21.87 5.27
CA PHE A 20 -18.97 20.80 4.28
C PHE A 20 -18.25 21.08 2.95
N SER A 21 -18.16 22.34 2.53
CA SER A 21 -17.46 22.73 1.30
C SER A 21 -15.93 22.58 1.44
N LEU A 22 -15.39 22.90 2.63
CA LEU A 22 -13.96 22.78 2.91
C LEU A 22 -13.48 21.33 2.93
N LEU A 23 -14.28 20.43 3.50
CA LEU A 23 -13.99 18.99 3.57
C LEU A 23 -13.99 18.31 2.19
N PHE A 24 -14.85 18.74 1.27
CA PHE A 24 -14.91 18.16 -0.07
C PHE A 24 -13.71 18.58 -0.94
N GLY A 25 -13.18 19.79 -0.75
CA GLY A 25 -11.99 20.27 -1.45
C GLY A 25 -10.71 19.49 -1.12
N LEU A 26 -10.57 19.01 0.12
CA LEU A 26 -9.40 18.21 0.53
C LEU A 26 -9.34 16.81 -0.10
N VAL A 27 -10.50 16.20 -0.41
CA VAL A 27 -10.55 14.88 -1.04
C VAL A 27 -10.07 14.93 -2.50
N LEU A 28 -10.24 16.07 -3.18
CA LEU A 28 -9.86 16.24 -4.59
C LEU A 28 -8.38 16.61 -4.80
N LEU A 29 -7.67 17.03 -3.75
CA LEU A 29 -6.22 17.27 -3.80
C LEU A 29 -5.37 15.98 -3.69
N GLY A 30 -6.02 14.82 -3.59
CA GLY A 30 -5.36 13.51 -3.45
C GLY A 30 -4.86 12.86 -4.76
N CYS A 31 -5.04 13.48 -5.93
CA CYS A 31 -4.40 13.03 -7.17
C CYS A 31 -2.97 13.59 -7.24
N SER A 32 -2.09 13.10 -6.35
CA SER A 32 -0.66 13.36 -6.48
C SER A 32 -0.15 12.74 -7.78
N GLU A 33 0.53 13.54 -8.58
CA GLU A 33 1.16 13.14 -9.83
C GLU A 33 2.01 11.89 -9.59
N LYS A 34 1.79 10.83 -10.38
CA LYS A 34 2.53 9.56 -10.26
C LYS A 34 3.98 9.81 -10.65
N LYS A 35 4.82 10.21 -9.69
CA LYS A 35 6.27 10.16 -9.84
C LYS A 35 6.63 8.70 -10.13
N SER A 36 7.10 8.44 -11.35
CA SER A 36 7.59 7.11 -11.72
C SER A 36 8.84 6.83 -10.90
N PHE A 37 8.72 6.02 -9.85
CA PHE A 37 9.88 5.47 -9.16
C PHE A 37 10.48 4.39 -10.05
N THR A 38 11.70 4.62 -10.50
CA THR A 38 12.48 3.61 -11.23
C THR A 38 12.99 2.61 -10.23
N LEU A 39 12.52 1.36 -10.33
CA LEU A 39 13.02 0.24 -9.54
C LEU A 39 14.40 -0.17 -10.06
N ASP A 40 15.35 -0.37 -9.15
CA ASP A 40 16.63 -0.96 -9.51
C ASP A 40 16.57 -2.50 -9.58
N ASN A 41 17.68 -3.13 -9.96
CA ASN A 41 17.73 -4.58 -10.10
C ASN A 41 17.50 -5.33 -8.77
N ASP A 42 17.93 -4.76 -7.64
CA ASP A 42 17.71 -5.37 -6.33
C ASP A 42 16.25 -5.23 -5.91
N ASP A 43 15.57 -4.14 -6.28
CA ASP A 43 14.13 -3.97 -6.07
C ASP A 43 13.32 -4.99 -6.89
N ILE A 44 13.74 -5.24 -8.14
CA ILE A 44 13.12 -6.25 -9.02
C ILE A 44 13.31 -7.65 -8.43
N ARG A 45 14.52 -7.98 -7.96
CA ARG A 45 14.81 -9.27 -7.30
C ARG A 45 14.03 -9.44 -6.01
N PHE A 46 13.98 -8.39 -5.19
CA PHE A 46 13.16 -8.36 -3.98
C PHE A 46 11.68 -8.61 -4.33
N ALA A 47 11.14 -7.94 -5.35
CA ALA A 47 9.76 -8.12 -5.76
C ALA A 47 9.49 -9.55 -6.25
N GLY A 48 10.45 -10.18 -6.94
CA GLY A 48 10.38 -11.59 -7.32
C GLY A 48 10.32 -12.52 -6.10
N PHE A 49 11.28 -12.32 -5.18
CA PHE A 49 11.39 -13.05 -3.91
C PHE A 49 10.12 -12.94 -3.07
N TYR A 50 9.64 -11.71 -2.85
CA TYR A 50 8.50 -11.45 -1.97
C TYR A 50 7.20 -11.99 -2.55
N SER A 51 7.02 -11.95 -3.88
CA SER A 51 5.89 -12.61 -4.54
C SER A 51 5.87 -14.12 -4.29
N ASP A 52 7.01 -14.81 -4.42
CA ASP A 52 7.08 -16.26 -4.18
C ASP A 52 6.86 -16.59 -2.70
N TYR A 53 7.44 -15.79 -1.80
CA TYR A 53 7.20 -15.91 -0.38
C TYR A 53 5.70 -15.82 -0.04
N LEU A 54 4.99 -14.81 -0.56
CA LEU A 54 3.56 -14.62 -0.30
C LEU A 54 2.68 -15.75 -0.86
N LEU A 55 3.07 -16.32 -2.00
CA LEU A 55 2.38 -17.47 -2.59
C LEU A 55 2.60 -18.74 -1.76
N LEU A 56 3.82 -18.96 -1.27
CA LEU A 56 4.18 -20.12 -0.45
C LEU A 56 3.60 -20.05 0.96
N SER A 57 3.60 -18.87 1.59
CA SER A 57 3.11 -18.70 2.96
C SER A 57 1.58 -18.80 3.08
N GLY A 58 0.86 -19.06 1.99
CA GLY A 58 -0.60 -19.12 1.98
C GLY A 58 -1.28 -17.78 2.27
N ALA A 59 -0.54 -16.65 2.24
CA ALA A 59 -1.07 -15.31 2.52
C ALA A 59 -2.11 -14.84 1.48
N MET A 60 -2.25 -15.60 0.39
CA MET A 60 -3.21 -15.39 -0.70
C MET A 60 -4.40 -16.37 -0.69
N GLY A 61 -4.49 -17.27 0.30
CA GLY A 61 -5.52 -18.31 0.36
C GLY A 61 -6.94 -17.77 0.59
N GLU A 62 -7.93 -18.42 -0.02
CA GLU A 62 -9.38 -18.06 -0.05
C GLU A 62 -10.07 -17.94 1.32
N LYS A 63 -9.37 -18.24 2.43
CA LYS A 63 -9.91 -18.09 3.78
C LYS A 63 -9.49 -16.73 4.35
N GLU A 64 -10.39 -15.76 4.23
CA GLU A 64 -10.35 -14.54 5.07
C GLU A 64 -10.09 -14.95 6.52
N GLY A 65 -8.93 -14.58 7.07
CA GLY A 65 -8.58 -14.81 8.46
C GLY A 65 -7.62 -15.98 8.76
N ALA A 66 -7.13 -16.72 7.74
CA ALA A 66 -6.01 -17.62 7.96
C ALA A 66 -4.71 -16.82 8.11
N ALA A 67 -4.03 -16.96 9.25
CA ALA A 67 -2.69 -16.40 9.42
C ALA A 67 -1.73 -17.07 8.41
N PRO A 68 -0.83 -16.33 7.75
CA PRO A 68 0.20 -16.94 6.91
C PRO A 68 0.98 -17.96 7.72
N GLU A 69 1.14 -19.17 7.19
CA GLU A 69 2.00 -20.16 7.81
C GLU A 69 3.45 -19.68 7.70
N PRO A 70 4.22 -19.70 8.81
CA PRO A 70 5.61 -19.27 8.78
C PRO A 70 6.42 -20.22 7.88
N VAL A 71 6.99 -19.65 6.81
CA VAL A 71 7.95 -20.34 5.94
C VAL A 71 9.19 -20.67 6.76
N ASP A 72 9.65 -21.93 6.71
CA ASP A 72 10.82 -22.35 7.47
C ASP A 72 12.10 -21.63 6.99
N THR A 73 13.14 -21.62 7.84
CA THR A 73 14.36 -20.85 7.53
C THR A 73 15.14 -21.41 6.33
N ALA A 74 15.05 -22.72 6.07
CA ALA A 74 15.73 -23.35 4.94
C ALA A 74 15.02 -22.99 3.63
N GLU A 75 13.70 -23.00 3.61
CA GLU A 75 12.86 -22.59 2.48
C GLU A 75 13.02 -21.10 2.19
N LEU A 76 13.04 -20.26 3.23
CA LEU A 76 13.33 -18.84 3.09
C LEU A 76 14.72 -18.58 2.47
N ASN A 77 15.75 -19.32 2.91
CA ASN A 77 17.08 -19.26 2.30
C ASN A 77 17.07 -19.73 0.85
N GLY A 78 16.34 -20.79 0.54
CA GLY A 78 16.17 -21.29 -0.82
C GLY A 78 15.53 -20.25 -1.74
N LEU A 79 14.52 -19.51 -1.25
CA LEU A 79 13.89 -18.42 -1.98
C LEU A 79 14.87 -17.28 -2.25
N LEU A 80 15.65 -16.87 -1.25
CA LEU A 80 16.67 -15.83 -1.42
C LEU A 80 17.69 -16.19 -2.51
N VAL A 81 18.21 -17.43 -2.49
CA VAL A 81 19.15 -17.93 -3.50
C VAL A 81 18.52 -17.97 -4.89
N ARG A 82 17.28 -18.48 -5.01
CA ARG A 82 16.56 -18.58 -6.29
C ARG A 82 16.41 -17.22 -6.99
N HIS A 83 16.22 -16.16 -6.20
CA HIS A 83 16.07 -14.79 -6.71
C HIS A 83 17.39 -14.02 -6.81
N GLY A 84 18.53 -14.66 -6.54
CA GLY A 84 19.84 -14.01 -6.55
C GLY A 84 19.92 -12.85 -5.55
N PHE A 85 19.21 -12.98 -4.42
CA PHE A 85 19.00 -11.91 -3.45
C PHE A 85 19.62 -12.31 -2.10
N SER A 86 20.59 -11.53 -1.60
CA SER A 86 21.29 -11.87 -0.36
C SER A 86 20.50 -11.41 0.88
N ARG A 87 20.78 -12.04 2.04
CA ARG A 87 20.23 -11.59 3.34
C ARG A 87 20.61 -10.14 3.66
N GLU A 88 21.82 -9.74 3.34
CA GLU A 88 22.28 -8.35 3.50
C GLU A 88 21.46 -7.38 2.64
N SER A 89 21.21 -7.76 1.37
CA SER A 89 20.39 -6.96 0.45
C SER A 89 18.94 -6.88 0.94
N LEU A 90 18.41 -7.98 1.50
CA LEU A 90 17.08 -7.99 2.13
C LEU A 90 17.00 -6.98 3.28
N THR A 91 17.96 -7.00 4.21
CA THR A 91 18.01 -6.04 5.32
C THR A 91 18.13 -4.59 4.81
N ARG A 92 19.06 -4.33 3.88
CA ARG A 92 19.28 -2.99 3.30
C ARG A 92 18.02 -2.46 2.60
N LYS A 93 17.41 -3.25 1.72
CA LYS A 93 16.18 -2.86 1.01
C LYS A 93 15.01 -2.69 1.95
N SER A 94 14.87 -3.56 2.96
CA SER A 94 13.82 -3.42 3.98
C SER A 94 13.92 -2.10 4.75
N ALA A 95 15.15 -1.65 5.07
CA ALA A 95 15.36 -0.33 5.67
C ALA A 95 15.00 0.80 4.70
N ALA A 96 15.47 0.73 3.45
CA ALA A 96 15.18 1.73 2.42
C ALA A 96 13.66 1.89 2.16
N TYR A 97 12.90 0.80 2.15
CA TYR A 97 11.45 0.83 1.95
C TYR A 97 10.69 1.45 3.13
N LYS A 98 11.20 1.28 4.37
CA LYS A 98 10.62 1.94 5.55
C LYS A 98 10.81 3.46 5.49
N GLU A 99 11.96 3.91 5.00
CA GLU A 99 12.30 5.32 4.88
C GLU A 99 11.65 5.98 3.65
N ASN A 100 11.32 5.21 2.61
CA ASN A 100 10.71 5.70 1.39
C ASN A 100 9.39 4.96 1.04
N PRO A 101 8.24 5.45 1.53
CA PRO A 101 6.93 4.85 1.27
C PRO A 101 6.55 4.78 -0.21
N GLU A 102 7.01 5.71 -1.05
CA GLU A 102 6.70 5.69 -2.48
C GLU A 102 7.48 4.59 -3.22
N LEU A 103 8.75 4.38 -2.85
CA LEU A 103 9.52 3.22 -3.34
C LEU A 103 8.85 1.92 -2.92
N TRP A 104 8.39 1.82 -1.66
CA TRP A 104 7.66 0.65 -1.19
C TRP A 104 6.39 0.39 -2.01
N ARG A 105 5.61 1.44 -2.31
CA ARG A 105 4.43 1.32 -3.18
C ARG A 105 4.80 0.82 -4.58
N ALA A 106 5.86 1.34 -5.18
CA ALA A 106 6.33 0.89 -6.49
C ALA A 106 6.72 -0.60 -6.48
N VAL A 107 7.44 -1.04 -5.45
CA VAL A 107 7.79 -2.46 -5.25
C VAL A 107 6.54 -3.32 -5.08
N LEU A 108 5.56 -2.88 -4.28
CA LEU A 108 4.30 -3.62 -4.10
C LEU A 108 3.48 -3.74 -5.38
N LEU A 109 3.49 -2.72 -6.25
CA LEU A 109 2.86 -2.81 -7.57
C LEU A 109 3.54 -3.87 -8.43
N GLN A 110 4.88 -3.93 -8.41
CA GLN A 110 5.63 -4.98 -9.10
C GLN A 110 5.33 -6.37 -8.53
N VAL A 111 5.24 -6.50 -7.20
CA VAL A 111 4.87 -7.76 -6.51
C VAL A 111 3.48 -8.24 -6.95
N ARG A 112 2.51 -7.33 -7.01
CA ARG A 112 1.14 -7.64 -7.47
C ARG A 112 1.14 -8.13 -8.91
N GLU A 113 1.90 -7.46 -9.79
CA GLU A 113 1.98 -7.86 -11.19
C GLU A 113 2.66 -9.22 -11.37
N ASN A 114 3.72 -9.50 -10.61
CA ASN A 114 4.38 -10.81 -10.59
C ASN A 114 3.42 -11.92 -10.16
N ILE A 115 2.63 -11.67 -9.10
CA ILE A 115 1.62 -12.62 -8.63
C ILE A 115 0.55 -12.85 -9.70
N ARG A 116 -0.01 -11.79 -10.28
CA ARG A 116 -1.01 -11.87 -11.35
C ARG A 116 -0.53 -12.74 -12.51
N LYS A 117 0.72 -12.55 -12.95
CA LYS A 117 1.33 -13.36 -14.01
C LYS A 117 1.46 -14.83 -13.63
N LYS A 118 1.84 -15.14 -12.39
CA LYS A 118 2.00 -16.52 -11.90
C LYS A 118 0.66 -17.23 -11.75
N SER A 119 -0.35 -16.54 -11.21
CA SER A 119 -1.70 -17.10 -11.03
C SER A 119 -2.44 -17.29 -12.35
N ALA A 120 -2.18 -16.45 -13.37
CA ALA A 120 -2.78 -16.60 -14.70
C ALA A 120 -2.20 -17.79 -15.52
N VAL A 121 -1.12 -18.42 -15.05
CA VAL A 121 -0.43 -19.52 -15.72
C VAL A 121 -0.79 -20.88 -15.10
N VAL A 122 -1.68 -20.92 -14.11
CA VAL A 122 -2.19 -22.17 -13.52
C VAL A 122 -3.43 -22.63 -14.32
N PRO A 123 -3.36 -23.70 -15.12
CA PRO A 123 -4.52 -24.29 -15.79
C PRO A 123 -5.46 -25.02 -14.82
#